data_AF-A0A292Q7V4-F1
#
_entry.id   AF-A0A292Q7V4-F1
#
_cell.length_a   1.000
_cell.length_b   1.000
_cell.length_c   1.000
_cell.angle_alpha   90.00
_cell.angle_beta   90.00
_cell.angle_gamma   90.00
#
_symmetry.space_group_name_H-M   'P 1'
#
loop_
_entity.id
_entity.type
_entity.pdbx_description
1 polymer ?
#
loop_
_entity_poly.entity_id
_entity_poly.type
_entity_poly.pdbx_seq_one_letter_code
_entity_poly.pdbx_strand_id
1 'polypeptide(L)'
;MLRISSTTLSLPQFSVIAHLQAFRAAAALGNGTAPASLTRGMARKSKSKKGAPTDVRIKLIRYSLYHPKTPRPLRFGTMRMLRHWTIHRAWRLYQTAQQKEREYELERQYNKMRDACEELRLTSPGLYERAVAKSIFRYPIVEFRIPTDTPSKIGWNHEWKRG
;
A
#
# COMPACT_ATOMS: atom_id res chain seq x y z
N MET A 1 -11.37 -32.43 44.64
CA MET A 1 -12.25 -32.47 43.45
C MET A 1 -11.65 -31.59 42.37
N LEU A 2 -10.93 -32.16 41.40
CA LEU A 2 -10.33 -31.43 40.28
C LEU A 2 -11.04 -31.85 38.99
N ARG A 3 -11.79 -30.94 38.36
CA ARG A 3 -12.40 -31.15 37.04
C ARG A 3 -11.40 -30.71 35.98
N ILE A 4 -10.92 -31.67 35.20
CA ILE A 4 -10.11 -31.46 34.01
C ILE A 4 -11.09 -31.14 32.88
N SER A 5 -11.06 -29.90 32.38
CA SER A 5 -11.87 -29.47 31.23
C SER A 5 -11.13 -29.82 29.94
N SER A 6 -11.61 -30.83 29.22
CA SER A 6 -11.17 -31.20 27.88
C SER A 6 -11.63 -30.17 26.85
N THR A 7 -10.73 -29.30 26.40
CA THR A 7 -10.96 -28.39 25.27
C THR A 7 -10.71 -29.13 23.96
N THR A 8 -11.79 -29.48 23.27
CA THR A 8 -11.75 -30.04 21.91
C THR A 8 -11.47 -28.92 20.91
N LEU A 9 -10.30 -28.96 20.26
CA LEU A 9 -9.98 -28.11 19.12
C LEU A 9 -10.80 -28.57 17.91
N SER A 10 -11.94 -27.91 17.66
CA SER A 10 -12.69 -28.09 16.43
C SER A 10 -11.97 -27.36 15.28
N LEU A 11 -11.64 -28.11 14.24
CA LEU A 11 -11.16 -27.55 12.98
C LEU A 11 -12.30 -26.73 12.34
N PRO A 12 -12.04 -25.49 11.88
CA PRO A 12 -13.07 -24.74 11.15
C PRO A 12 -13.33 -25.44 9.82
N GLN A 13 -14.59 -25.86 9.64
CA GLN A 13 -15.11 -26.36 8.38
C GLN A 13 -14.93 -25.27 7.31
N PHE A 14 -14.29 -25.62 6.19
CA PHE A 14 -14.16 -24.74 5.04
C PHE A 14 -15.54 -24.58 4.37
N SER A 15 -16.29 -23.54 4.73
CA SER A 15 -17.44 -23.10 3.96
C SER A 15 -16.98 -22.24 2.79
N VAL A 16 -17.11 -22.78 1.58
CA VAL A 16 -16.88 -22.05 0.33
C VAL A 16 -18.16 -21.26 0.04
N ILE A 17 -18.28 -20.06 0.59
CA ILE A 17 -19.35 -19.12 0.21
C ILE A 17 -18.76 -18.14 -0.80
N ALA A 18 -19.24 -18.26 -2.04
CA ALA A 18 -18.99 -17.33 -3.12
C ALA A 18 -19.58 -15.95 -2.76
N HIS A 19 -18.73 -14.96 -2.54
CA HIS A 19 -19.14 -13.55 -2.58
C HIS A 19 -18.77 -12.97 -3.94
N LEU A 20 -19.74 -13.00 -4.84
CA LEU A 20 -19.79 -12.18 -6.05
C LEU A 20 -19.75 -10.70 -5.66
N GLN A 21 -18.91 -9.95 -6.36
CA GLN A 21 -18.77 -8.51 -6.25
C GLN A 21 -20.03 -7.82 -6.79
N ALA A 22 -20.66 -6.97 -5.98
CA ALA A 22 -21.62 -5.98 -6.46
C ALA A 22 -20.88 -4.67 -6.75
N PHE A 23 -20.49 -4.48 -8.01
CA PHE A 23 -20.13 -3.15 -8.51
C PHE A 23 -21.41 -2.32 -8.63
N ARG A 24 -21.55 -1.32 -7.76
CA ARG A 24 -22.64 -0.33 -7.82
C ARG A 24 -22.17 0.82 -8.73
N ALA A 25 -22.79 0.98 -9.89
CA ALA A 25 -22.69 2.18 -10.72
C ALA A 25 -24.06 2.86 -10.73
N ALA A 26 -24.13 4.06 -10.17
CA ALA A 26 -25.29 4.93 -10.23
C ALA A 26 -24.97 6.10 -11.16
N ALA A 27 -25.67 6.19 -12.29
CA ALA A 27 -25.87 7.44 -13.03
C ALA A 27 -27.07 7.31 -13.99
N ALA A 28 -28.17 7.93 -13.54
CA ALA A 28 -29.22 8.67 -14.26
C ALA A 28 -29.78 8.16 -15.61
N LEU A 29 -31.12 8.02 -15.59
CA LEU A 29 -32.03 7.90 -16.72
C LEU A 29 -32.01 9.16 -17.60
N GLY A 30 -31.97 8.97 -18.91
CA GLY A 30 -32.28 9.98 -19.92
C GLY A 30 -32.77 9.29 -21.19
N ASN A 31 -34.09 9.23 -21.36
CA ASN A 31 -34.73 8.83 -22.62
C ASN A 31 -34.35 9.82 -23.74
N GLY A 32 -33.87 9.31 -24.87
CA GLY A 32 -33.61 10.12 -26.04
C GLY A 32 -33.05 9.31 -27.21
N THR A 33 -33.93 8.98 -28.15
CA THR A 33 -33.68 8.73 -29.59
C THR A 33 -32.36 8.06 -29.96
N ALA A 34 -32.46 6.79 -30.33
CA ALA A 34 -31.41 6.07 -31.05
C ALA A 34 -30.95 6.89 -32.29
N PRO A 35 -29.67 7.28 -32.39
CA PRO A 35 -29.16 7.81 -33.65
C PRO A 35 -28.91 6.63 -34.59
N ALA A 36 -29.64 6.68 -35.69
CA ALA A 36 -29.52 5.90 -36.91
C ALA A 36 -28.15 5.25 -37.13
N SER A 37 -28.22 3.98 -37.52
CA SER A 37 -27.20 3.24 -38.25
C SER A 37 -26.77 4.00 -39.51
N LEU A 38 -25.78 4.86 -39.37
CA LEU A 38 -25.03 5.35 -40.51
C LEU A 38 -24.13 4.22 -40.98
N THR A 39 -24.55 3.58 -42.07
CA THR A 39 -23.67 2.91 -43.01
C THR A 39 -22.56 3.89 -43.39
N ARG A 40 -21.46 3.91 -42.61
CA ARG A 40 -20.22 4.52 -43.06
C ARG A 40 -19.69 3.60 -44.14
N GLY A 41 -20.04 3.95 -45.38
CA GLY A 41 -19.50 3.33 -46.57
C GLY A 41 -18.01 3.11 -46.41
N MET A 42 -17.55 1.99 -46.96
CA MET A 42 -16.15 1.69 -47.18
C MET A 42 -15.51 2.85 -47.97
N ALA A 43 -15.11 3.90 -47.27
CA ALA A 43 -14.14 4.84 -47.78
C ALA A 43 -12.86 4.01 -47.87
N ARG A 44 -12.58 3.53 -49.08
CA ARG A 44 -11.27 3.01 -49.48
C ARG A 44 -10.24 3.94 -48.87
N LYS A 45 -9.56 3.48 -47.81
CA LYS A 45 -8.47 4.21 -47.19
C LYS A 45 -7.47 4.44 -48.31
N SER A 46 -7.44 5.67 -48.81
CA SER A 46 -6.47 6.08 -49.81
C SER A 46 -5.10 5.70 -49.24
N LYS A 47 -4.33 4.95 -50.03
CA LYS A 47 -2.92 4.71 -49.76
C LYS A 47 -2.22 6.06 -49.82
N SER A 48 -2.26 6.81 -48.72
CA SER A 48 -1.69 8.13 -48.63
C SER A 48 -1.08 8.34 -47.25
N LYS A 49 0.22 8.65 -47.29
CA LYS A 49 1.13 9.02 -46.21
C LYS A 49 1.50 7.87 -45.25
N LYS A 50 2.61 7.18 -45.58
CA LYS A 50 3.53 6.68 -44.55
C LYS A 50 3.78 7.86 -43.62
N GLY A 51 3.21 7.84 -42.41
CA GLY A 51 3.49 8.85 -41.39
C GLY A 51 5.01 8.95 -41.18
N ALA A 52 5.49 10.12 -40.77
CA ALA A 52 6.90 10.33 -40.48
C ALA A 52 7.46 9.15 -39.67
N PRO A 53 8.69 8.66 -39.96
CA PRO A 53 9.27 7.54 -39.25
C PRO A 53 9.19 7.84 -37.75
N THR A 54 8.35 7.08 -37.05
CA THR A 54 8.22 7.23 -35.60
C THR A 54 9.59 6.96 -35.02
N ASP A 55 10.12 7.93 -34.26
CA ASP A 55 11.41 7.82 -33.59
C ASP A 55 11.55 6.44 -32.92
N VAL A 56 12.70 5.81 -33.13
CA VAL A 56 13.03 4.51 -32.55
C VAL A 56 12.87 4.53 -31.03
N ARG A 57 13.13 5.68 -30.38
CA ARG A 57 12.90 5.88 -28.94
C ARG A 57 11.43 5.75 -28.57
N ILE A 58 10.54 6.37 -29.35
CA ILE A 58 9.09 6.28 -29.15
C ILE A 58 8.62 4.84 -29.38
N LYS A 59 9.18 4.14 -30.37
CA LYS A 59 8.89 2.72 -30.60
C LYS A 59 9.38 1.85 -29.44
N LEU A 60 10.56 2.12 -28.90
CA LEU A 60 11.14 1.39 -27.76
C LEU A 60 10.34 1.63 -26.48
N ILE A 61 9.94 2.88 -26.20
CA ILE A 61 9.08 3.23 -25.06
C ILE A 61 7.73 2.53 -25.18
N ARG A 62 7.09 2.57 -26.35
CA ARG A 62 5.82 1.85 -26.59
C ARG A 62 6.00 0.34 -26.41
N TYR A 63 7.12 -0.20 -26.88
CA TYR A 63 7.44 -1.61 -26.72
C TYR A 63 7.69 -1.97 -25.25
N SER A 64 8.45 -1.19 -24.48
CA SER A 64 8.74 -1.47 -23.06
C SER A 64 7.49 -1.36 -22.18
N LEU A 65 6.61 -0.41 -22.48
CA LEU A 65 5.37 -0.21 -21.72
C LEU A 65 4.29 -1.26 -22.06
N TYR A 66 4.17 -1.66 -23.33
CA TYR A 66 3.07 -2.50 -23.81
C TYR A 66 3.57 -3.81 -24.43
N HIS A 67 4.61 -4.40 -23.85
CA HIS A 67 5.21 -5.58 -24.45
C HIS A 67 4.36 -6.85 -24.23
N PRO A 68 4.05 -7.63 -25.28
CA PRO A 68 3.43 -8.95 -25.14
C PRO A 68 4.31 -10.04 -24.48
N LYS A 69 5.49 -9.72 -23.90
CA LYS A 69 6.30 -10.70 -23.13
C LYS A 69 5.80 -10.93 -21.70
N THR A 70 4.63 -10.42 -21.32
CA THR A 70 4.00 -10.84 -20.07
C THR A 70 3.76 -12.35 -20.13
N PRO A 71 4.43 -13.15 -19.27
CA PRO A 71 4.25 -14.60 -19.32
C PRO A 71 2.81 -14.93 -18.96
N ARG A 72 2.33 -16.08 -19.44
CA ARG A 72 1.01 -16.58 -19.05
C ARG A 72 0.95 -16.75 -17.52
N PRO A 73 -0.21 -16.50 -16.89
CA PRO A 73 -0.37 -16.72 -15.46
C PRO A 73 0.05 -18.13 -15.04
N LEU A 74 0.79 -18.23 -13.94
CA LEU A 74 1.32 -19.49 -13.46
C LEU A 74 0.19 -20.39 -12.94
N ARG A 75 0.08 -21.61 -13.50
CA ARG A 75 -0.90 -22.60 -13.05
C ARG A 75 -0.31 -23.44 -11.91
N PHE A 76 -0.98 -23.46 -10.77
CA PHE A 76 -0.59 -24.27 -9.62
C PHE A 76 -1.40 -25.57 -9.60
N GLY A 77 -0.75 -26.71 -9.35
CA GLY A 77 -1.44 -27.93 -8.92
C GLY A 77 -1.92 -27.83 -7.47
N THR A 78 -2.86 -28.67 -7.05
CA THR A 78 -3.55 -28.58 -5.74
C THR A 78 -2.59 -28.49 -4.55
N MET A 79 -1.64 -29.43 -4.41
CA MET A 79 -0.66 -29.42 -3.30
C MET A 79 0.28 -28.20 -3.32
N ARG A 80 0.55 -27.63 -4.50
CA ARG A 80 1.36 -26.41 -4.63
C ARG A 80 0.55 -25.18 -4.24
N MET A 81 -0.72 -25.14 -4.62
CA MET A 81 -1.65 -24.06 -4.27
C MET A 81 -1.90 -24.00 -2.76
N LEU A 82 -2.09 -25.15 -2.11
CA LEU A 82 -2.24 -25.23 -0.66
C LEU A 82 -1.01 -24.68 0.07
N ARG A 83 0.20 -25.10 -0.33
CA ARG A 83 1.46 -24.56 0.23
C ARG A 83 1.58 -23.06 0.04
N HIS A 84 1.29 -22.56 -1.17
CA HIS A 84 1.32 -21.13 -1.46
C HIS A 84 0.33 -20.36 -0.57
N TRP A 85 -0.89 -20.87 -0.41
CA TRP A 85 -1.92 -20.27 0.43
C TRP A 85 -1.51 -20.21 1.90
N THR A 86 -0.96 -21.31 2.44
CA THR A 86 -0.50 -21.36 3.84
C THR A 86 0.61 -20.36 4.11
N ILE A 87 1.63 -20.30 3.25
CA ILE A 87 2.74 -19.35 3.38
C ILE A 87 2.22 -17.91 3.32
N HIS A 88 1.38 -17.61 2.35
CA HIS A 88 0.83 -16.27 2.17
C HIS A 88 -0.09 -15.85 3.33
N ARG A 89 -0.91 -16.76 3.87
CA ARG A 89 -1.72 -16.50 5.06
C ARG A 89 -0.84 -16.25 6.29
N ALA A 90 0.18 -17.09 6.51
CA ALA A 90 1.12 -16.93 7.62
C ALA A 90 1.83 -15.57 7.55
N TRP A 91 2.27 -15.15 6.35
CA TRP A 91 2.86 -13.83 6.12
C TRP A 91 1.90 -12.69 6.44
N ARG A 92 0.64 -12.77 5.99
CA ARG A 92 -0.37 -11.76 6.33
C ARG A 92 -0.61 -11.66 7.84
N LEU A 93 -0.72 -12.80 8.52
CA LEU A 93 -0.89 -12.83 9.99
C LEU A 93 0.32 -12.16 10.68
N TYR A 94 1.53 -12.47 10.25
CA TYR A 94 2.74 -11.82 10.74
C TYR A 94 2.71 -10.31 10.51
N GLN A 95 2.35 -9.84 9.32
CA GLN A 95 2.24 -8.42 9.03
C GLN A 95 1.20 -7.72 9.90
N THR A 96 0.04 -8.34 10.12
CA THR A 96 -1.00 -7.78 11.00
C THR A 96 -0.52 -7.69 12.45
N ALA A 97 0.23 -8.69 12.94
CA ALA A 97 0.82 -8.65 14.27
C ALA A 97 1.86 -7.52 14.39
N GLN A 98 2.75 -7.40 13.41
CA GLN A 98 3.75 -6.32 13.36
C GLN A 98 3.13 -4.93 13.30
N GLN A 99 2.03 -4.75 12.56
CA GLN A 99 1.30 -3.49 12.54
C GLN A 99 0.70 -3.17 13.90
N LYS A 100 0.04 -4.15 14.52
CA LYS A 100 -0.58 -4.01 15.84
C LYS A 100 0.44 -3.68 16.93
N GLU A 101 1.62 -4.28 16.88
CA GLU A 101 2.73 -3.94 17.79
C GLU A 101 3.18 -2.48 17.64
N ARG A 102 3.32 -1.99 16.39
CA ARG A 102 3.64 -0.58 16.14
C ARG A 102 2.56 0.36 16.65
N GLU A 103 1.29 0.02 16.45
CA GLU A 103 0.14 0.80 16.95
C GLU A 103 0.15 0.88 18.48
N TYR A 104 0.40 -0.23 19.17
CA TYR A 104 0.53 -0.23 20.64
C TYR A 104 1.70 0.59 21.16
N GLU A 105 2.84 0.56 20.47
CA GLU A 105 3.99 1.38 20.87
C GLU A 105 3.69 2.88 20.67
N LEU A 106 2.99 3.25 19.59
CA LEU A 106 2.53 4.63 19.37
C LEU A 106 1.51 5.08 20.43
N GLU A 107 0.55 4.22 20.77
CA GLU A 107 -0.42 4.48 21.85
C GLU A 107 0.30 4.67 23.19
N ARG A 108 1.31 3.83 23.49
CA ARG A 108 2.14 3.95 24.69
C ARG A 108 2.88 5.28 24.74
N GLN A 109 3.52 5.67 23.65
CA GLN A 109 4.22 6.95 23.54
C GLN A 109 3.27 8.13 23.72
N TYR A 110 2.10 8.07 23.08
CA TYR A 110 1.06 9.10 23.20
C TYR A 110 0.55 9.22 24.64
N ASN A 111 0.23 8.12 25.30
CA ASN A 111 -0.26 8.12 26.68
C ASN A 111 0.78 8.74 27.62
N LYS A 112 2.07 8.40 27.44
CA LYS A 112 3.14 9.01 28.25
C LYS A 112 3.31 10.50 28.00
N MET A 113 3.23 10.94 26.74
CA MET A 113 3.26 12.35 26.40
C MET A 113 2.05 13.09 26.99
N ARG A 114 0.87 12.48 26.97
CA ARG A 114 -0.35 13.02 27.58
C ARG A 114 -0.20 13.19 29.08
N ASP A 115 0.22 12.15 29.80
CA ASP A 115 0.42 12.19 31.25
C ASP A 115 1.37 13.33 31.64
N ALA A 116 2.52 13.44 30.94
CA ALA A 116 3.50 14.50 31.19
C ALA A 116 2.94 15.92 30.92
N CYS A 117 2.11 16.08 29.88
CA CYS A 117 1.46 17.36 29.58
C CYS A 117 0.41 17.74 30.63
N GLU A 118 -0.34 16.79 31.19
CA GLU A 118 -1.30 17.07 32.27
C GLU A 118 -0.57 17.50 33.55
N GLU A 119 0.51 16.82 33.94
CA GLU A 119 1.35 17.24 35.08
C GLU A 119 1.92 18.65 34.91
N LEU A 120 2.37 18.97 33.69
CA LEU A 120 2.92 20.30 33.37
C LEU A 120 1.82 21.38 33.39
N ARG A 121 0.60 21.03 32.98
CA ARG A 121 -0.57 21.91 33.04
C ARG A 121 -0.95 22.26 34.48
N LEU A 122 -0.87 21.29 35.39
CA LEU A 122 -1.11 21.50 36.83
C LEU A 122 -0.02 22.35 37.48
N THR A 123 1.25 22.13 37.09
CA THR A 123 2.40 22.82 37.67
C THR A 123 2.55 24.25 37.15
N SER A 124 2.48 24.44 35.83
CA SER A 124 2.76 25.73 35.19
C SER A 124 2.00 25.90 33.86
N PRO A 125 0.88 26.65 33.84
CA PRO A 125 0.04 26.75 32.64
C PRO A 125 0.74 27.44 31.46
N GLY A 126 1.60 28.45 31.71
CA GLY A 126 2.29 29.17 30.64
C GLY A 126 3.36 28.35 29.89
N LEU A 127 3.94 27.32 30.50
CA LEU A 127 4.82 26.39 29.79
C LEU A 127 4.02 25.38 28.96
N TYR A 128 2.85 24.98 29.46
CA TYR A 128 1.95 24.05 28.76
C TYR A 128 1.47 24.64 27.44
N GLU A 129 1.05 25.91 27.45
CA GLU A 129 0.61 26.62 26.25
C GLU A 129 1.70 26.65 25.16
N ARG A 130 2.97 26.90 25.56
CA ARG A 130 4.10 26.94 24.61
C ARG A 130 4.49 25.55 24.10
N ALA A 131 4.41 24.51 24.95
CA ALA A 131 4.74 23.14 24.57
C ALA A 131 3.71 22.54 23.60
N VAL A 132 2.42 22.84 23.79
CA VAL A 132 1.32 22.36 22.94
C VAL A 132 1.17 23.19 21.66
N ALA A 133 1.76 24.39 21.62
CA ALA A 133 1.77 25.21 20.41
C ALA A 133 2.34 24.43 19.22
N LYS A 134 1.65 24.50 18.08
CA LYS A 134 2.03 23.80 16.86
C LYS A 134 3.40 24.29 16.37
N SER A 135 4.38 23.40 16.36
CA SER A 135 5.69 23.69 15.77
C SER A 135 5.69 23.46 14.26
N ILE A 136 6.49 24.27 13.54
CA ILE A 136 6.83 24.03 12.13
C ILE A 136 8.14 23.25 12.13
N PHE A 137 8.11 22.02 12.64
CA PHE A 137 9.30 21.17 12.63
C PHE A 137 9.53 20.58 11.23
N ARG A 138 10.78 20.64 10.76
CA ARG A 138 11.22 20.02 9.51
C ARG A 138 12.42 19.14 9.80
N TYR A 139 12.35 17.87 9.38
CA TYR A 139 13.48 16.96 9.46
C TYR A 139 14.68 17.52 8.69
N PRO A 140 15.87 17.63 9.32
CA PRO A 140 17.04 18.13 8.62
C PRO A 140 17.53 17.11 7.59
N ILE A 141 17.59 17.56 6.34
CA ILE A 141 17.78 16.72 5.15
C ILE A 141 19.18 16.08 5.11
N VAL A 142 20.20 16.78 5.64
CA VAL A 142 21.60 16.37 5.53
C VAL A 142 21.98 15.32 6.59
N GLU A 143 21.40 15.44 7.79
CA GLU A 143 21.79 14.66 8.96
C GLU A 143 20.98 13.36 9.10
N PHE A 144 19.66 13.41 8.88
CA PHE A 144 18.82 12.21 8.97
C PHE A 144 18.85 11.43 7.67
N ARG A 145 19.59 10.31 7.67
CA ARG A 145 19.70 9.39 6.54
C ARG A 145 18.77 8.20 6.71
N ILE A 146 18.23 7.71 5.59
CA ILE A 146 17.52 6.43 5.53
C ILE A 146 18.54 5.31 5.78
N PRO A 147 18.20 4.29 6.60
CA PRO A 147 19.09 3.16 6.82
C PRO A 147 19.42 2.45 5.50
N THR A 148 20.67 1.99 5.37
CA THR A 148 21.19 1.26 4.20
C THR A 148 21.60 -0.16 4.62
N ASP A 149 21.64 -1.09 3.67
CA ASP A 149 21.93 -2.50 3.96
C ASP A 149 23.34 -2.72 4.54
N THR A 150 24.32 -1.90 4.15
CA THR A 150 25.70 -1.95 4.67
C THR A 150 26.11 -0.57 5.18
N PRO A 151 26.80 -0.49 6.34
CA PRO A 151 27.21 0.79 6.89
C PRO A 151 28.28 1.45 6.01
N SER A 152 28.40 2.78 6.11
CA SER A 152 29.45 3.52 5.41
C SER A 152 30.84 3.18 5.96
N LYS A 153 31.89 3.30 5.13
CA LYS A 153 33.28 3.01 5.53
C LYS A 153 33.77 3.83 6.73
N ILE A 154 33.31 5.08 6.84
CA ILE A 154 33.70 6.01 7.90
C ILE A 154 32.78 5.85 9.13
N GLY A 155 31.63 5.18 8.99
CA GLY A 155 30.67 4.95 10.08
C GLY A 155 29.97 6.24 10.51
N TRP A 156 30.55 6.92 11.51
CA TRP A 156 30.02 8.12 12.15
C TRP A 156 30.98 9.31 12.03
N ASN A 157 30.44 10.52 11.85
CA ASN A 157 31.25 11.73 11.79
C ASN A 157 31.42 12.34 13.20
N HIS A 158 32.58 12.14 13.80
CA HIS A 158 32.92 12.75 15.10
C HIS A 158 33.34 14.22 15.00
N GLU A 159 33.65 14.72 13.81
CA GLU A 159 34.16 16.08 13.57
C GLU A 159 33.05 17.08 13.19
N TRP A 160 31.78 16.72 13.45
CA TRP A 160 30.65 17.57 13.09
C TRP A 160 30.71 18.93 13.81
N LYS A 161 30.56 20.01 13.05
CA LYS A 161 30.52 21.40 13.56
C LYS A 161 29.22 22.07 13.12
N ARG A 162 28.61 22.82 14.03
CA ARG A 162 27.49 23.71 13.73
C ARG A 162 28.04 24.88 12.91
N GLY A 163 27.61 24.98 11.65
CA GLY A 163 27.89 26.14 10.78
C GLY A 163 27.13 27.38 11.20
#